data_AF-F3B7P7-F1
#
_entry.id   AF-F3B7P7-F1
#
_cell.length_a   1.000
_cell.length_b   1.000
_cell.length_c   1.000
_cell.angle_alpha   90.00
_cell.angle_beta   90.00
_cell.angle_gamma   90.00
#
_symmetry.space_group_name_H-M   'P 1'
#
loop_
_entity.id
_entity.type
_entity.pdbx_description
1 polymer ?
#
loop_
_entity_poly.entity_id
_entity_poly.type
_entity_poly.pdbx_seq_one_letter_code
_entity_poly.pdbx_strand_id
1 'polypeptide(L)'
;MFNGGKIQYVRVDVPYNIEALEAYVTNAMELGLYEGINIALAYCDNCGFQWNNTGTKRPEICPRCGKEEMTMTDRMCGYIAFTKIHGKSRLNDAKMAEIRDRISM
;
A
#
# COMPACT_ATOMS: atom_id res chain seq x y z
N MET A 1 11.01 1.17 -27.14
CA MET A 1 10.96 2.42 -26.32
C MET A 1 11.11 2.04 -24.85
N PHE A 2 12.10 2.63 -24.16
CA PHE A 2 12.58 2.33 -22.79
C PHE A 2 12.95 0.86 -22.54
N ASN A 3 14.25 0.53 -22.62
CA ASN A 3 14.82 -0.83 -22.50
C ASN A 3 14.85 -1.34 -21.03
N GLY A 4 13.72 -1.27 -20.32
CA GLY A 4 13.59 -1.72 -18.93
C GLY A 4 13.77 -0.65 -17.85
N GLY A 5 14.19 0.57 -18.21
CA GLY A 5 14.30 1.71 -17.29
C GLY A 5 12.96 2.38 -16.94
N LYS A 6 11.88 1.62 -16.78
CA LYS A 6 10.55 2.12 -16.41
C LYS A 6 9.81 1.07 -15.58
N ILE A 7 9.01 1.55 -14.64
CA ILE A 7 8.10 0.74 -13.84
C ILE A 7 6.72 1.40 -13.83
N GLN A 8 5.67 0.59 -13.84
CA GLN A 8 4.31 1.05 -13.58
C GLN A 8 3.75 0.39 -12.31
N TYR A 9 2.73 1.02 -11.74
CA TYR A 9 2.07 0.52 -10.55
C TYR A 9 0.57 0.53 -10.71
N VAL A 10 -0.07 -0.53 -10.25
CA VAL A 10 -1.50 -0.57 -9.95
C VAL A 10 -1.69 -0.59 -8.44
N ARG A 11 -2.74 0.08 -7.94
CA ARG A 11 -3.11 0.05 -6.53
C ARG A 11 -4.47 -0.60 -6.40
N VAL A 12 -4.56 -1.59 -5.52
CA VAL A 12 -5.76 -2.43 -5.36
C VAL A 12 -6.16 -2.57 -3.90
N ASP A 13 -7.46 -2.66 -3.64
CA ASP A 13 -8.06 -2.86 -2.32
C ASP A 13 -8.66 -4.27 -2.08
N VAL A 14 -8.31 -5.20 -2.96
CA VAL A 14 -8.77 -6.60 -2.92
C VAL A 14 -7.65 -7.62 -2.69
N PRO A 15 -6.78 -7.49 -1.68
CA PRO A 15 -5.63 -8.40 -1.53
C PRO A 15 -6.01 -9.85 -1.19
N TYR A 16 -7.28 -10.10 -0.86
CA TYR A 16 -7.84 -11.44 -0.67
C TYR A 16 -8.23 -12.11 -1.99
N ASN A 17 -8.43 -11.36 -3.07
CA ASN A 17 -8.83 -11.89 -4.37
C ASN A 17 -7.59 -12.29 -5.17
N ILE A 18 -7.05 -13.46 -4.86
CA ILE A 18 -5.82 -13.98 -5.48
C ILE A 18 -5.97 -14.12 -7.00
N GLU A 19 -7.14 -14.54 -7.48
CA GLU A 19 -7.43 -14.67 -8.92
C GLU A 19 -7.31 -13.32 -9.65
N ALA A 20 -7.82 -12.23 -9.05
CA ALA A 20 -7.66 -10.90 -9.61
C ALA A 20 -6.19 -10.44 -9.59
N LEU A 21 -5.46 -10.71 -8.50
CA LEU A 21 -4.04 -10.38 -8.41
C LEU A 21 -3.22 -11.14 -9.46
N GLU A 22 -3.52 -12.42 -9.67
CA GLU A 22 -2.90 -13.24 -10.71
C GLU A 22 -3.19 -12.68 -12.10
N ALA A 23 -4.42 -12.25 -12.37
CA ALA A 23 -4.79 -11.63 -13.65
C ALA A 23 -3.98 -10.34 -13.93
N TYR A 24 -3.71 -9.50 -12.93
CA TYR A 24 -2.81 -8.36 -13.11
C TYR A 24 -1.40 -8.80 -13.50
N VAL A 25 -0.84 -9.77 -12.77
CA VAL A 25 0.52 -10.28 -13.01
C VAL A 25 0.64 -10.89 -14.40
N THR A 26 -0.26 -11.79 -14.78
CA THR A 26 -0.19 -12.48 -16.08
C THR A 26 -0.37 -11.52 -17.24
N ASN A 27 -1.32 -10.59 -17.16
CA ASN A 27 -1.47 -9.53 -18.17
C ASN A 27 -0.22 -8.64 -18.29
N ALA A 28 0.40 -8.24 -17.17
CA ALA A 28 1.64 -7.47 -17.20
C ALA A 28 2.79 -8.25 -17.86
N MET A 29 2.86 -9.57 -17.61
CA MET A 29 3.84 -10.46 -18.24
C MET A 29 3.63 -10.58 -19.75
N GLU A 30 2.39 -10.75 -20.22
CA GLU A 30 2.04 -10.81 -21.64
C GLU A 30 2.44 -9.52 -22.39
N LEU A 31 2.28 -8.37 -21.73
CA LEU A 31 2.66 -7.07 -22.27
C LEU A 31 4.16 -6.73 -22.09
N GLY A 32 4.92 -7.58 -21.39
CA GLY A 32 6.36 -7.38 -21.12
C GLY A 32 6.65 -6.19 -20.19
N LEU A 33 5.77 -5.93 -19.22
CA LEU A 33 5.84 -4.77 -18.34
C LEU A 33 6.56 -5.10 -17.03
N TYR A 34 7.43 -4.18 -16.58
CA TYR A 34 7.86 -4.16 -15.19
C TYR A 34 6.76 -3.47 -14.38
N GLU A 35 5.90 -4.27 -13.75
CA GLU A 35 4.76 -3.79 -12.97
C GLU A 35 4.88 -4.18 -11.50
N GLY A 36 4.49 -3.27 -10.60
CA GLY A 36 4.30 -3.56 -9.19
C GLY A 36 2.84 -3.40 -8.78
N ILE A 37 2.32 -4.36 -8.02
CA ILE A 37 1.02 -4.25 -7.37
C ILE A 37 1.22 -3.65 -5.97
N ASN A 38 0.56 -2.53 -5.71
CA ASN A 38 0.62 -1.83 -4.43
C ASN A 38 -0.64 -2.15 -3.62
N ILE A 39 -0.44 -2.89 -2.53
CA ILE A 39 -1.46 -3.15 -1.52
C ILE A 39 -1.08 -2.33 -0.28
N ALA A 40 -2.01 -1.50 0.21
CA ALA A 40 -1.76 -0.73 1.42
C ALA A 40 -1.84 -1.67 2.64
N LEU A 41 -0.83 -1.61 3.49
CA LEU A 41 -0.76 -2.41 4.72
C LEU A 41 -0.64 -1.50 5.93
N ALA A 42 -1.35 -1.87 6.98
CA ALA A 42 -1.15 -1.30 8.31
C ALA A 42 -1.25 -2.41 9.34
N TYR A 43 -0.43 -2.35 10.38
CA TYR A 43 -0.50 -3.30 11.49
C TYR A 43 -0.35 -2.60 12.84
N CYS A 44 -0.99 -3.16 13.86
CA CYS A 44 -0.89 -2.68 15.22
C CYS A 44 0.36 -3.23 15.88
N ASP A 45 1.18 -2.34 16.44
CA ASP A 45 2.44 -2.69 17.09
C ASP A 45 2.22 -3.41 18.44
N ASN A 46 1.01 -3.31 19.01
CA ASN A 46 0.68 -3.89 20.31
C ASN A 46 0.06 -5.30 20.20
N CYS A 47 -0.99 -5.46 19.40
CA CYS A 47 -1.78 -6.70 19.36
C CYS A 47 -1.66 -7.47 18.04
N GLY A 48 -0.83 -7.00 17.11
CA GLY A 48 -0.59 -7.65 15.81
C GLY A 48 -1.80 -7.63 14.86
N PHE A 49 -2.83 -6.82 15.12
CA PHE A 49 -3.93 -6.65 14.18
C PHE A 49 -3.38 -6.14 12.83
N GLN A 50 -3.74 -6.79 11.73
CA GLN A 50 -3.36 -6.37 10.38
C GLN A 50 -4.60 -5.86 9.66
N TRP A 51 -4.53 -4.63 9.17
CA TRP A 51 -5.47 -4.10 8.21
C TRP A 51 -4.96 -4.42 6.81
N ASN A 52 -5.81 -5.10 6.05
CA ASN A 52 -5.53 -5.65 4.73
C ASN A 52 -6.29 -4.92 3.62
N ASN A 53 -6.49 -3.61 3.76
CA ASN A 53 -7.17 -2.79 2.74
C ASN A 53 -8.60 -3.22 2.38
N THR A 54 -9.29 -4.02 3.20
CA THR A 54 -10.63 -4.54 2.86
C THR A 54 -11.75 -3.60 3.27
N GLY A 55 -12.37 -2.93 2.28
CA GLY A 55 -13.69 -2.26 2.39
C GLY A 55 -13.86 -1.22 3.51
N THR A 56 -12.79 -0.87 4.20
CA THR A 56 -12.78 -0.04 5.40
C THR A 56 -11.66 0.96 5.29
N LYS A 57 -11.91 2.20 5.74
CA LYS A 57 -10.85 3.22 5.78
C LYS A 57 -9.67 2.70 6.60
N ARG A 58 -8.46 3.05 6.17
CA ARG A 58 -7.23 2.75 6.91
C ARG A 58 -7.39 3.25 8.36
N PRO A 59 -7.26 2.38 9.37
CA PRO A 59 -7.53 2.77 10.75
C PRO A 59 -6.37 3.58 11.31
N GLU A 60 -6.68 4.75 11.90
CA GLU A 60 -5.70 5.52 12.68
C GLU A 60 -5.48 4.92 14.07
N ILE A 61 -6.52 4.29 14.62
CA ILE A 61 -6.58 3.59 15.91
C ILE A 61 -6.88 2.11 15.64
N CYS A 62 -6.16 1.21 16.30
CA CYS A 62 -6.37 -0.21 16.17
C CYS A 62 -7.81 -0.60 16.58
N PRO A 63 -8.62 -1.18 15.68
CA PRO A 63 -10.00 -1.56 15.99
C PRO A 63 -10.09 -2.75 16.96
N ARG A 64 -8.99 -3.48 17.18
CA ARG A 64 -8.94 -4.64 18.09
C ARG A 64 -8.63 -4.27 19.54
N CYS A 65 -7.68 -3.36 19.77
CA CYS A 65 -7.20 -3.03 21.12
C CYS A 65 -7.29 -1.54 21.47
N GLY A 66 -7.76 -0.68 20.57
CA GLY A 66 -7.94 0.76 20.80
C GLY A 66 -6.64 1.58 20.88
N LYS A 67 -5.49 0.98 20.55
CA LYS A 67 -4.18 1.63 20.59
C LYS A 67 -3.87 2.42 19.32
N GLU A 68 -3.14 3.52 19.46
CA GLU A 68 -2.75 4.41 18.35
C GLU A 68 -1.45 4.01 17.66
N GLU A 69 -0.66 3.11 18.28
CA GLU A 69 0.59 2.60 17.73
C GLU A 69 0.29 1.62 16.60
N MET A 70 0.16 2.20 15.41
CA MET A 70 -0.01 1.55 14.13
C MET A 70 1.21 1.85 13.27
N THR A 71 1.80 0.80 12.69
CA THR A 71 2.76 0.93 11.61
C THR A 71 2.05 0.88 10.26
N MET A 72 2.42 1.80 9.39
CA MET A 72 1.79 2.04 8.10
C MET A 72 2.87 2.12 7.03
N THR A 73 2.77 1.29 5.98
CA THR A 73 3.73 1.25 4.88
C THR A 73 3.04 1.52 3.55
N ASP A 74 3.73 2.26 2.68
CA ASP A 74 3.25 2.62 1.35
C ASP A 74 4.44 2.65 0.36
N ARG A 75 4.20 2.26 -0.89
CA ARG A 75 5.16 2.43 -1.99
C ARG A 75 4.77 3.66 -2.82
N MET A 76 5.52 4.74 -2.67
CA MET A 76 5.18 6.02 -3.31
C MET A 76 5.96 6.30 -4.59
N CYS A 77 7.30 6.20 -4.53
CA CYS A 77 8.21 6.53 -5.64
C CYS A 77 9.15 5.35 -5.96
N GLY A 78 8.64 4.13 -5.84
CA GLY A 78 9.36 2.89 -6.15
C GLY A 78 9.88 2.10 -4.95
N TYR A 79 10.19 2.77 -3.85
CA TYR A 79 10.56 2.12 -2.59
C TYR A 79 9.41 2.10 -1.60
N ILE A 80 9.42 1.08 -0.73
CA ILE A 80 8.51 0.99 0.40
C ILE A 80 9.04 1.94 1.49
N ALA A 81 8.18 2.83 1.95
CA ALA A 81 8.46 3.75 3.05
C ALA A 81 7.35 3.65 4.10
N PHE A 82 7.68 3.97 5.34
CA PHE A 82 6.66 4.09 6.37
C PHE A 82 6.07 5.50 6.42
N THR A 83 4.75 5.54 6.41
CA THR A 83 3.94 6.76 6.53
C THR A 83 3.57 7.06 7.98
N LYS A 84 3.59 6.04 8.85
CA LYS A 84 3.44 6.16 10.29
C LYS A 84 4.16 4.99 10.97
N ILE A 85 5.08 5.28 11.89
CA ILE A 85 5.64 4.36 12.90
C ILE A 85 5.78 5.19 14.17
N HIS A 86 5.12 4.79 15.27
CA HIS A 86 5.13 5.53 16.54
C HIS A 86 4.85 7.04 16.36
N GLY A 87 3.90 7.39 15.47
CA GLY A 87 3.53 8.77 15.17
C GLY A 87 4.50 9.54 14.25
N LYS A 88 5.58 8.92 13.77
CA LYS A 88 6.57 9.54 12.86
C LYS A 88 6.48 8.96 11.46
N SER A 89 6.75 9.79 10.46
CA SER A 89 6.85 9.40 9.04
C SER A 89 8.27 9.59 8.52
N ARG A 90 8.69 8.79 7.52
CA ARG A 90 9.90 9.08 6.72
C ARG A 90 9.64 10.01 5.55
N LEU A 91 8.37 10.23 5.23
CA LEU A 91 7.95 11.06 4.12
C LEU A 91 7.73 12.48 4.60
N ASN A 92 8.07 13.44 3.74
CA ASN A 92 7.82 14.85 4.00
C ASN A 92 6.33 15.19 3.91
N ASP A 93 5.96 16.38 4.38
CA ASP A 93 4.56 16.83 4.45
C ASP A 93 3.88 16.85 3.08
N ALA A 94 4.60 17.26 2.03
CA ALA A 94 4.07 17.27 0.67
C ALA A 94 3.70 15.85 0.19
N LYS A 95 4.54 14.85 0.49
CA LYS A 95 4.26 13.46 0.14
C LYS A 95 3.14 12.87 1.00
N MET A 96 3.04 13.27 2.26
CA MET A 96 1.93 12.90 3.13
C MET A 96 0.60 13.48 2.64
N ALA A 97 0.60 14.70 2.09
CA ALA A 97 -0.59 15.28 1.44
C ALA A 97 -1.03 14.46 0.22
N GLU A 98 -0.09 14.11 -0.66
CA GLU A 98 -0.38 13.26 -1.82
C GLU A 98 -0.98 11.90 -1.42
N ILE A 99 -0.54 11.31 -0.30
CA ILE A 99 -1.10 10.05 0.20
C ILE A 99 -2.55 10.19 0.61
N ARG A 100 -2.93 11.31 1.24
CA ARG A 100 -4.31 11.57 1.69
C ARG A 100 -5.28 11.69 0.53
N ASP A 101 -4.81 12.23 -0.59
CA ASP A 101 -5.63 12.47 -1.78
C ASP A 101 -5.74 11.23 -2.70
N ARG A 102 -5.03 10.13 -2.39
CA ARG A 102 -5.05 8.93 -3.21
C ARG A 102 -6.37 8.17 -3.06
N ILE A 103 -6.98 7.89 -4.20
CA ILE A 103 -8.12 6.98 -4.34
C ILE A 103 -7.59 5.63 -4.83
N SER A 104 -8.03 4.53 -4.20
CA SER A 104 -7.72 3.17 -4.66
C SER A 104 -8.83 2.67 -5.57
N MET A 105 -8.47 1.78 -6.50
CA MET A 105 -9.41 1.01 -7.30
C MET A 105 -9.79 -0.29 -6.61
#